data_AF-A0A9P4UZG9-F1
#
_entry.id   AF-A0A9P4UZG9-F1
#
_cell.length_a   1.000
_cell.length_b   1.000
_cell.length_c   1.000
_cell.angle_alpha   90.00
_cell.angle_beta   90.00
_cell.angle_gamma   90.00
#
_symmetry.space_group_name_H-M   'P 1'
#
loop_
_entity.id
_entity.type
_entity.pdbx_description
1 polymer ?
#
loop_
_entity_poly.entity_id
_entity_poly.type
_entity_poly.pdbx_seq_one_letter_code
_entity_poly.pdbx_strand_id
1 'polypeptide(L)'
;MPGQQQLQDIDMRDDTPLTGISAYDNEGYNATDEKERVRVLAGATETAASFQFDGEDHTLGNALRYMIMKNPDVEFCGYSIPHPSEDKMNLRIQTYDNVSVYDVLEKGLNDLMEMCDVVMDKFTIAREDFQAAMQQEA
;
A
#
# COMPACT_ATOMS: atom_id res chain seq x y z
N MET A 1 28.72 28.14 -38.93
CA MET A 1 27.69 27.11 -39.18
C MET A 1 28.07 25.89 -38.36
N PRO A 2 27.30 25.55 -37.31
CA PRO A 2 27.56 24.37 -36.47
C PRO A 2 26.96 23.11 -37.12
N GLY A 3 27.70 22.01 -37.01
CA GLY A 3 27.44 20.73 -37.66
C GLY A 3 26.20 20.01 -37.13
N GLN A 4 25.50 19.37 -38.06
CA GLN A 4 24.38 18.46 -37.80
C GLN A 4 24.90 17.15 -37.19
N GLN A 5 24.41 16.79 -36.00
CA GLN A 5 24.53 15.44 -35.45
C GLN A 5 23.31 14.62 -35.92
N GLN A 6 23.57 13.56 -36.68
CA GLN A 6 22.58 12.55 -37.06
C GLN A 6 22.19 11.71 -35.84
N LEU A 7 20.89 11.56 -35.59
CA LEU A 7 20.36 10.54 -34.69
C LEU A 7 20.66 9.15 -35.29
N GLN A 8 21.23 8.26 -34.48
CA GLN A 8 21.31 6.83 -34.80
C GLN A 8 20.09 6.12 -34.22
N ASP A 9 19.29 5.50 -35.08
CA ASP A 9 18.13 4.68 -34.71
C ASP A 9 18.60 3.40 -33.98
N ILE A 10 17.97 3.07 -32.85
CA ILE A 10 18.23 1.83 -32.10
C ILE A 10 17.44 0.69 -32.75
N ASP A 11 18.15 -0.31 -33.28
CA ASP A 11 17.58 -1.48 -33.96
C ASP A 11 17.01 -2.47 -32.92
N MET A 12 15.70 -2.74 -32.98
CA MET A 12 14.96 -3.64 -32.08
C MET A 12 15.08 -5.10 -32.52
N ARG A 13 16.29 -5.64 -32.54
CA ARG A 13 16.53 -7.07 -32.78
C ARG A 13 17.71 -7.58 -31.95
N ASP A 14 17.44 -7.98 -30.72
CA ASP A 14 18.30 -8.95 -30.05
C ASP A 14 17.43 -10.04 -29.40
N ASP A 15 17.61 -11.25 -29.91
CA ASP A 15 16.88 -12.48 -29.60
C ASP A 15 17.78 -13.33 -28.69
N THR A 16 18.21 -12.74 -27.56
CA THR A 16 19.12 -13.38 -26.60
C THR A 16 18.34 -14.30 -25.65
N PRO A 17 18.73 -15.58 -25.50
CA PRO A 17 17.94 -16.54 -24.75
C PRO A 17 18.05 -16.31 -23.23
N LEU A 18 16.90 -16.19 -22.57
CA LEU A 18 16.75 -16.13 -21.10
C LEU A 18 17.30 -17.41 -20.45
N THR A 19 18.59 -17.39 -20.15
CA THR A 19 19.27 -18.40 -19.33
C THR A 19 19.87 -17.70 -18.11
N GLY A 20 19.08 -17.65 -17.04
CA GLY A 20 19.49 -17.06 -15.79
C GLY A 20 18.29 -16.50 -15.07
N ILE A 21 17.93 -17.14 -13.96
CA ILE A 21 17.01 -16.62 -12.96
C ILE A 21 17.45 -15.19 -12.65
N SER A 22 16.68 -14.21 -13.14
CA SER A 22 16.94 -12.80 -12.92
C SER A 22 16.92 -12.54 -11.43
N ALA A 23 18.06 -12.10 -10.91
CA ALA A 23 18.10 -11.34 -9.67
C ALA A 23 17.10 -10.20 -9.84
N TYR A 24 15.99 -10.27 -9.12
CA TYR A 24 15.21 -9.07 -8.82
C TYR A 24 16.20 -8.07 -8.25
N ASP A 25 16.28 -6.90 -8.87
CA ASP A 25 17.15 -5.81 -8.47
C ASP A 25 16.97 -5.54 -6.98
N ASN A 26 17.92 -6.06 -6.20
CA ASN A 26 18.04 -5.79 -4.78
C ASN A 26 18.69 -4.40 -4.65
N GLU A 27 17.95 -3.38 -5.08
CA GLU A 27 18.23 -2.02 -4.64
C GLU A 27 17.97 -2.00 -3.14
N GLY A 28 19.06 -2.00 -2.38
CA GLY A 28 19.08 -2.20 -0.96
C GLY A 28 18.06 -1.32 -0.24
N TYR A 29 17.17 -1.98 0.51
CA TYR A 29 16.46 -1.35 1.60
C TYR A 29 17.50 -0.96 2.66
N ASN A 30 18.06 0.25 2.53
CA ASN A 30 19.06 0.76 3.46
C ASN A 30 18.39 0.92 4.84
N ALA A 31 18.71 0.01 5.75
CA ALA A 31 18.22 -0.03 7.12
C ALA A 31 18.71 1.13 8.02
N THR A 32 19.20 2.23 7.44
CA THR A 32 19.74 3.40 8.15
C THR A 32 18.86 4.65 8.05
N ASP A 33 17.70 4.58 7.39
CA ASP A 33 16.65 5.61 7.45
C ASP A 33 15.39 5.01 8.09
N GLU A 34 15.44 4.71 9.39
CA GLU A 34 14.21 4.57 10.20
C GLU A 34 13.58 5.96 10.37
N LYS A 35 13.14 6.56 9.26
CA LYS A 35 12.23 7.68 9.31
C LYS A 35 10.95 7.13 9.93
N GLU A 36 10.59 7.59 11.14
CA GLU A 36 9.27 7.35 11.72
C GLU A 36 8.21 7.67 10.67
N ARG A 37 7.67 6.62 10.03
CA ARG A 37 6.67 6.76 8.97
C ARG A 37 5.31 7.16 9.52
N VAL A 38 5.12 7.02 10.84
CA VAL A 38 3.90 7.37 11.55
C VAL A 38 4.25 8.31 12.69
N ARG A 39 3.62 9.48 12.71
CA ARG A 39 3.72 10.45 13.82
C ARG A 39 2.34 10.70 14.40
N VAL A 40 2.25 10.78 15.72
CA VAL A 40 1.02 11.22 16.40
C VAL A 40 1.04 12.74 16.52
N LEU A 41 -0.01 13.41 16.03
CA LEU A 41 -0.13 14.86 16.13
C LEU A 41 -0.57 15.27 17.55
N ALA A 42 -0.18 16.48 17.96
CA ALA A 42 -0.54 17.04 19.27
C ALA A 42 -2.07 17.16 19.41
N GLY A 43 -2.59 16.78 20.59
CA GLY A 43 -4.04 16.72 20.86
C GLY A 43 -4.65 15.32 20.73
N ALA A 44 -3.83 14.27 20.84
CA ALA A 44 -4.31 12.91 21.03
C ALA A 44 -4.81 12.71 22.47
N THR A 45 -6.06 12.28 22.61
CA THR A 45 -6.61 11.68 23.82
C THR A 45 -6.72 10.17 23.64
N GLU A 46 -6.91 9.41 24.71
CA GLU A 46 -7.04 7.94 24.63
C GLU A 46 -8.18 7.49 23.70
N THR A 47 -9.23 8.31 23.57
CA THR A 47 -10.41 8.08 22.73
C THR A 47 -10.38 8.79 21.38
N ALA A 48 -9.44 9.72 21.14
CA ALA A 48 -9.36 10.43 19.87
C ALA A 48 -7.94 10.87 19.53
N ALA A 49 -7.37 10.32 18.46
CA ALA A 49 -6.03 10.65 18.01
C ALA A 49 -5.97 10.97 16.51
N SER A 50 -5.02 11.83 16.15
CA SER A 50 -4.65 12.12 14.77
C SER A 50 -3.27 11.56 14.49
N PHE A 51 -3.16 10.74 13.46
CA PHE A 51 -1.91 10.17 12.97
C PHE A 51 -1.53 10.82 11.65
N GLN A 52 -0.26 11.07 11.45
CA GLN A 52 0.33 11.51 10.20
C GLN A 52 1.20 10.39 9.66
N PHE A 53 0.88 9.92 8.47
CA PHE A 53 1.67 8.96 7.71
C PHE A 53 2.49 9.71 6.65
N ASP A 54 3.80 9.49 6.64
CA ASP A 54 4.70 10.04 5.63
C ASP A 54 4.93 9.01 4.51
N GLY A 55 4.81 9.44 3.25
CA GLY A 55 4.98 8.59 2.07
C GLY A 55 3.77 7.77 1.66
N GLU A 56 2.60 8.03 2.26
CA GLU A 56 1.36 7.29 2.01
C GLU A 56 0.28 8.21 1.41
N ASP A 57 -0.59 7.63 0.59
CA ASP A 57 -1.61 8.34 -0.18
C ASP A 57 -3.03 7.74 0.01
N HIS A 58 -3.93 8.05 -0.93
CA HIS A 58 -5.30 7.54 -0.94
C HIS A 58 -5.39 6.01 -0.93
N THR A 59 -4.36 5.30 -1.38
CA THR A 59 -4.34 3.85 -1.48
C THR A 59 -4.47 3.22 -0.09
N LEU A 60 -3.53 3.52 0.82
CA LEU A 60 -3.59 3.04 2.19
C LEU A 60 -4.69 3.75 2.97
N GLY A 61 -4.85 5.08 2.79
CA GLY A 61 -5.81 5.88 3.55
C GLY A 61 -7.25 5.43 3.39
N ASN A 62 -7.69 5.21 2.16
CA ASN A 62 -9.07 4.80 1.90
C ASN A 62 -9.34 3.37 2.35
N ALA A 63 -8.37 2.46 2.15
CA ALA A 63 -8.48 1.08 2.60
C ALA A 63 -8.58 0.99 4.13
N LEU A 64 -7.67 1.67 4.83
CA LEU A 64 -7.63 1.70 6.29
C LEU A 64 -8.88 2.36 6.87
N ARG A 65 -9.33 3.48 6.29
CA ARG A 65 -10.59 4.12 6.68
C ARG A 65 -11.77 3.15 6.60
N TYR A 66 -11.85 2.38 5.51
CA TYR A 66 -12.93 1.43 5.32
C TYR A 66 -12.93 0.34 6.39
N MET A 67 -11.76 -0.24 6.70
CA MET A 67 -11.64 -1.29 7.73
C MET A 67 -11.97 -0.77 9.12
N ILE A 68 -11.40 0.36 9.51
CA ILE A 68 -11.62 0.93 10.84
C ILE A 68 -13.10 1.30 11.05
N MET A 69 -13.78 1.81 10.02
CA MET A 69 -15.22 2.10 10.08
C MET A 69 -16.12 0.85 10.21
N LYS A 70 -15.60 -0.37 9.98
CA LYS A 70 -16.37 -1.59 10.23
C LYS A 70 -16.44 -1.97 11.71
N ASN A 71 -15.51 -1.46 12.52
CA ASN A 71 -15.49 -1.74 13.94
C ASN A 71 -16.60 -0.93 14.64
N PRO A 72 -17.57 -1.56 15.35
CA PRO A 72 -18.65 -0.85 16.03
C PRO A 72 -18.17 0.08 17.16
N ASP A 73 -16.95 -0.13 17.65
CA ASP A 73 -16.34 0.68 18.71
C ASP A 73 -15.80 2.03 18.20
N VAL A 74 -15.84 2.26 16.89
CA VAL A 74 -15.38 3.49 16.24
C VAL A 74 -16.55 4.41 15.94
N GLU A 75 -16.49 5.62 16.47
CA GLU A 75 -17.46 6.68 16.19
C GLU A 75 -17.13 7.39 14.88
N PHE A 76 -15.86 7.72 14.67
CA PHE A 76 -15.43 8.47 13.50
C PHE A 76 -14.05 8.01 13.01
N CYS A 77 -13.94 7.79 11.70
CA CYS A 77 -12.65 7.59 11.04
C CYS A 77 -12.64 8.35 9.71
N GLY A 78 -11.61 9.16 9.50
CA GLY A 78 -11.43 9.94 8.28
C GLY A 78 -9.97 10.14 7.97
N TYR A 79 -9.63 10.17 6.69
CA TYR A 79 -8.29 10.55 6.24
C TYR A 79 -8.39 11.79 5.35
N SER A 80 -7.33 12.59 5.34
CA SER A 80 -7.22 13.79 4.52
C SER A 80 -5.78 13.99 4.10
N ILE A 81 -5.57 14.35 2.83
CA ILE A 81 -4.28 14.80 2.32
C ILE A 81 -4.30 16.33 2.36
N PRO A 82 -3.42 16.98 3.15
CA PRO A 82 -3.43 18.42 3.31
C PRO A 82 -3.08 19.15 2.01
N HIS A 83 -2.17 18.59 1.20
CA HIS A 83 -1.79 19.13 -0.09
C HIS A 83 -1.29 18.02 -1.03
N PRO A 84 -1.73 17.94 -2.31
CA PRO A 84 -1.34 16.88 -3.24
C PRO A 84 0.16 16.81 -3.59
N SER A 85 0.91 17.87 -3.34
CA SER A 85 2.37 17.92 -3.58
C SER A 85 3.21 17.52 -2.38
N GLU A 86 2.58 17.19 -1.26
CA GLU A 86 3.24 16.61 -0.10
C GLU A 86 2.70 15.19 0.11
N ASP A 87 3.59 14.20 0.09
CA ASP A 87 3.24 12.80 0.35
C ASP A 87 3.02 12.58 1.85
N LYS A 88 2.01 13.24 2.39
CA LYS A 88 1.61 13.16 3.80
C LYS A 88 0.12 12.90 3.88
N MET A 89 -0.24 11.91 4.65
CA MET A 89 -1.63 11.57 4.90
C MET A 89 -1.95 11.74 6.38
N ASN A 90 -2.99 12.51 6.70
CA ASN A 90 -3.50 12.61 8.06
C ASN A 90 -4.70 11.70 8.24
N LEU A 91 -4.68 10.85 9.24
CA LEU A 91 -5.78 9.98 9.66
C LEU A 91 -6.28 10.41 11.03
N ARG A 92 -7.58 10.68 11.17
CA ARG A 92 -8.24 10.96 12.45
C ARG A 92 -9.13 9.78 12.81
N ILE A 93 -8.97 9.28 14.03
CA ILE A 93 -9.82 8.24 14.61
C ILE A 93 -10.43 8.78 15.90
N GLN A 94 -11.72 8.52 16.11
CA GLN A 94 -12.44 8.74 17.35
C GLN A 94 -13.21 7.47 17.69
N THR A 95 -13.01 6.96 18.89
CA THR A 95 -13.65 5.77 19.44
C THR A 95 -14.67 6.15 20.50
N TYR A 96 -15.61 5.24 20.75
CA TYR A 96 -16.51 5.38 21.90
C TYR A 96 -15.74 5.18 23.22
N ASP A 97 -16.31 5.69 24.32
CA ASP A 97 -15.73 5.58 25.65
C ASP A 97 -15.43 4.10 25.99
N ASN A 98 -14.17 3.82 26.37
CA ASN A 98 -13.58 2.54 26.81
C ASN A 98 -12.63 1.81 25.83
N VAL A 99 -12.36 2.32 24.62
CA VAL A 99 -11.39 1.68 23.70
C VAL A 99 -10.26 2.63 23.31
N SER A 100 -9.03 2.15 23.46
CA SER A 100 -7.82 2.86 23.03
C SER A 100 -7.79 2.98 21.51
N VAL A 101 -7.51 4.19 21.02
CA VAL A 101 -7.37 4.45 19.59
C VAL A 101 -6.22 3.63 18.97
N TYR A 102 -5.17 3.34 19.74
CA TYR A 102 -4.03 2.53 19.27
C TYR A 102 -4.44 1.09 18.98
N ASP A 103 -5.24 0.48 19.86
CA ASP A 103 -5.71 -0.90 19.70
C ASP A 103 -6.62 -1.03 18.48
N VAL A 104 -7.46 -0.01 18.24
CA VAL A 104 -8.32 0.05 17.05
C VAL A 104 -7.50 0.20 15.77
N LEU A 105 -6.44 1.01 15.80
CA LEU A 105 -5.56 1.17 14.64
C LEU A 105 -4.82 -0.13 14.32
N GLU A 106 -4.26 -0.79 15.34
CA GLU A 106 -3.58 -2.08 15.19
C GLU A 106 -4.54 -3.16 14.66
N LYS A 107 -5.73 -3.26 15.24
CA LYS A 107 -6.77 -4.17 14.75
C LYS A 107 -7.16 -3.88 13.31
N GLY A 108 -7.36 -2.61 12.95
CA GLY A 108 -7.71 -2.22 11.59
C GLY A 108 -6.63 -2.55 10.55
N LEU A 109 -5.35 -2.50 10.93
CA LEU A 109 -4.23 -2.93 10.08
C LEU A 109 -4.18 -4.46 9.94
N ASN A 110 -4.40 -5.20 11.02
CA ASN A 110 -4.45 -6.66 10.99
C ASN A 110 -5.62 -7.17 10.13
N ASP A 111 -6.81 -6.58 10.28
CA ASP A 111 -7.99 -6.92 9.48
C ASP A 111 -7.76 -6.63 7.98
N LEU A 112 -6.99 -5.58 7.65
CA LEU A 112 -6.60 -5.27 6.27
C LEU A 112 -5.68 -6.34 5.68
N MET A 113 -4.68 -6.80 6.44
CA MET A 113 -3.79 -7.87 6.02
C MET A 113 -4.55 -9.18 5.79
N GLU A 114 -5.42 -9.56 6.72
CA GLU A 114 -6.25 -10.77 6.59
C GLU A 114 -7.17 -10.71 5.36
N MET A 115 -7.74 -9.55 5.05
CA MET A 115 -8.51 -9.38 3.82
C MET A 115 -7.64 -9.62 2.57
N CYS A 116 -6.42 -9.08 2.54
CA CYS A 116 -5.51 -9.27 1.41
C CYS A 116 -5.17 -10.76 1.20
N ASP A 117 -4.95 -11.50 2.28
CA ASP A 117 -4.67 -12.94 2.21
C ASP A 117 -5.87 -13.71 1.63
N VAL A 118 -7.09 -13.45 2.13
CA VAL A 118 -8.31 -14.11 1.62
C VAL A 118 -8.55 -13.80 0.14
N VAL A 119 -8.27 -12.56 -0.30
CA VAL A 119 -8.40 -12.16 -1.70
C VAL A 119 -7.37 -12.89 -2.56
N MET A 120 -6.12 -13.00 -2.10
CA MET A 120 -5.05 -13.70 -2.79
C MET A 120 -5.34 -15.19 -2.96
N ASP A 121 -5.82 -15.84 -1.90
CA ASP A 121 -6.18 -17.26 -1.91
C ASP A 121 -7.29 -17.54 -2.93
N LYS A 122 -8.39 -16.77 -2.88
CA LYS A 122 -9.51 -16.93 -3.81
C LYS A 122 -9.10 -16.67 -5.26
N PHE A 123 -8.25 -15.68 -5.47
CA PHE A 123 -7.72 -15.39 -6.81
C PHE A 123 -6.85 -16.54 -7.32
N THR A 124 -6.00 -17.11 -6.48
CA THR A 124 -5.11 -18.23 -6.84
C THR A 124 -5.93 -19.46 -7.21
N ILE A 125 -6.93 -19.82 -6.40
CA ILE A 125 -7.84 -20.94 -6.69
C ILE A 125 -8.57 -20.72 -8.02
N ALA A 126 -9.18 -19.56 -8.21
CA ALA A 126 -9.91 -19.26 -9.45
C ALA A 126 -9.00 -19.27 -10.69
N ARG A 127 -7.74 -18.85 -10.55
CA ARG A 127 -6.74 -18.89 -11.62
C ARG A 127 -6.36 -20.33 -11.97
N GLU A 128 -6.17 -21.19 -10.97
CA GLU A 128 -5.85 -22.60 -11.18
C GLU A 128 -7.01 -23.35 -11.82
N ASP A 129 -8.24 -23.11 -11.37
CA ASP A 129 -9.45 -23.67 -11.97
C ASP A 129 -9.59 -23.27 -13.45
N PHE A 130 -9.33 -22.00 -13.77
CA PHE A 130 -9.36 -21.50 -15.14
C PHE A 130 -8.27 -22.14 -16.03
N GLN A 131 -7.05 -22.29 -15.51
CA GLN A 131 -5.96 -22.94 -16.22
C GLN A 131 -6.25 -24.43 -16.48
N ALA A 132 -6.85 -25.13 -15.52
CA ALA A 132 -7.24 -26.52 -15.66
C ALA A 132 -8.35 -26.71 -16.71
N ALA A 133 -9.32 -25.79 -16.77
CA ALA A 133 -10.38 -25.82 -17.79
C ALA A 133 -9.83 -25.58 -19.21
N MET A 134 -8.93 -24.60 -19.36
CA MET A 134 -8.25 -24.30 -20.63
C MET A 134 -7.41 -25.47 -21.19
N GLN A 135 -6.83 -26.29 -20.32
CA GLN A 135 -6.03 -27.46 -20.72
C GLN A 135 -6.89 -28.68 -21.11
N GLN A 136 -8.17 -28.70 -20.75
CA GLN A 136 -9.09 -29.80 -21.11
C GLN A 136 -9.80 -29.54 -22.45
N GLU A 137 -9.87 -28.29 -22.91
CA GLU A 137 -10.45 -27.92 -24.21
C GLU A 137 -9.43 -27.88 -25.37
N ALA A 138 -8.12 -28.03 -25.08
CA ALA A 138 -7.04 -28.12 -26.07
C ALA A 138 -6.58 -29.56 -26.30
#